data_AF-A0AAE4SCA2-F1
#
_entry.id   AF-A0AAE4SCA2-F1
#
_cell.length_a   1.000
_cell.length_b   1.000
_cell.length_c   1.000
_cell.angle_alpha   90.00
_cell.angle_beta   90.00
_cell.angle_gamma   90.00
#
_symmetry.space_group_name_H-M   'P 1'
#
loop_
_entity.id
_entity.type
_entity.pdbx_description
1 polymer ?
#
loop_
_entity_poly.entity_id
_entity_poly.type
_entity_poly.pdbx_seq_one_letter_code
_entity_poly.pdbx_strand_id
1 'polypeptide(L)'
;MTTALSLISPPSTRYSPPPLIHAGDYAAWYKHATGEWIYDFASGQITNRRTGRLVPFRVKPNGYLEADVIVKGVRIHVKKHRAIWVAAHGILAIPVDYALEVDHINHNRFDCRLENLRLVRPEENRKNRVRFFDDPAVREIRRRHREESASFTELAREFGVCHTTISRIVKRLTYKEVSDD
;
A
#
# COMPACT_ATOMS: atom_id res chain seq x y z
N MET A 1 -43.26 4.94 16.89
CA MET A 1 -42.54 4.89 15.60
C MET A 1 -41.23 4.19 15.84
N THR A 2 -41.15 2.91 15.47
CA THR A 2 -40.00 2.04 15.80
C THR A 2 -39.30 1.71 14.48
N THR A 3 -38.13 2.30 14.27
CA THR A 3 -37.33 2.12 13.05
C THR A 3 -36.74 0.71 13.02
N ALA A 4 -37.14 -0.07 12.02
CA ALA A 4 -36.63 -1.42 11.78
C ALA A 4 -35.16 -1.36 11.35
N LEU A 5 -34.26 -1.93 12.16
CA LEU A 5 -32.92 -2.32 11.75
C LEU A 5 -33.05 -3.48 10.76
N SER A 6 -32.83 -3.19 9.47
CA SER A 6 -32.75 -4.20 8.42
C SER A 6 -31.52 -5.08 8.65
N LEU A 7 -31.74 -6.26 9.19
CA LEU A 7 -30.76 -7.34 9.29
C LEU A 7 -30.46 -7.85 7.87
N ILE A 8 -29.27 -7.55 7.36
CA ILE A 8 -28.78 -8.12 6.10
C ILE A 8 -28.52 -9.62 6.35
N SER A 9 -29.45 -10.47 5.93
CA SER A 9 -29.26 -11.92 5.87
C SER A 9 -28.09 -12.28 4.95
N PRO A 10 -27.23 -13.24 5.30
CA PRO A 10 -26.08 -13.60 4.46
C PRO A 10 -26.52 -14.36 3.21
N PRO A 11 -26.10 -13.96 1.99
CA PRO A 11 -26.41 -14.71 0.78
C PRO A 11 -25.54 -15.96 0.61
N SER A 12 -26.08 -16.88 -0.16
CA SER A 12 -25.69 -18.28 -0.39
C SER A 12 -24.36 -18.48 -1.12
N THR A 13 -24.01 -19.76 -1.28
CA THR A 13 -22.73 -20.46 -1.53
C THR A 13 -21.83 -20.03 -2.71
N ARG A 14 -22.01 -18.85 -3.31
CA ARG A 14 -21.03 -18.25 -4.23
C ARG A 14 -20.76 -16.81 -3.81
N TYR A 15 -19.80 -16.65 -2.89
CA TYR A 15 -19.46 -15.34 -2.35
C TYR A 15 -18.75 -14.48 -3.41
N SER A 16 -19.44 -13.47 -3.92
CA SER A 16 -18.85 -12.33 -4.63
C SER A 16 -18.89 -11.13 -3.67
N PRO A 17 -17.78 -10.40 -3.43
CA PRO A 17 -17.84 -9.19 -2.64
C PRO A 17 -18.79 -8.16 -3.28
N PRO A 18 -19.41 -7.27 -2.48
CA PRO A 18 -20.22 -6.18 -3.01
C PRO A 18 -19.42 -5.40 -4.07
N PRO A 19 -20.04 -4.92 -5.15
CA PRO A 19 -19.36 -4.40 -6.35
C PRO A 19 -18.45 -3.17 -6.13
N LEU A 20 -18.26 -2.71 -4.89
CA LEU A 20 -17.46 -1.54 -4.52
C LEU A 20 -16.51 -1.82 -3.34
N ILE A 21 -16.22 -3.09 -3.03
CA ILE A 21 -15.35 -3.46 -1.91
C ILE A 21 -14.28 -4.44 -2.39
N HIS A 22 -13.02 -4.13 -2.10
CA HIS A 22 -11.92 -5.05 -2.37
C HIS A 22 -12.10 -6.33 -1.54
N ALA A 23 -11.94 -7.50 -2.18
CA ALA A 23 -12.15 -8.80 -1.50
C ALA A 23 -11.32 -8.95 -0.22
N GLY A 24 -10.07 -8.45 -0.22
CA GLY A 24 -9.19 -8.46 0.95
C GLY A 24 -9.68 -7.60 2.10
N ASP A 25 -10.28 -6.43 1.80
CA ASP A 25 -10.84 -5.54 2.81
C ASP A 25 -12.09 -6.15 3.44
N TYR A 26 -12.95 -6.74 2.61
CA TYR A 26 -14.09 -7.50 3.11
C TYR A 26 -13.63 -8.65 4.01
N ALA A 27 -12.59 -9.39 3.62
CA ALA A 27 -12.10 -10.50 4.42
C ALA A 27 -11.58 -10.04 5.78
N ALA A 28 -10.83 -8.93 5.82
CA ALA A 28 -10.37 -8.32 7.06
C ALA A 28 -11.53 -7.84 7.94
N TRP A 29 -12.49 -7.12 7.36
CA TRP A 29 -13.71 -6.68 8.05
C TRP A 29 -14.51 -7.87 8.58
N TYR A 30 -14.70 -8.92 7.78
CA TYR A 30 -15.46 -10.11 8.18
C TYR A 30 -14.80 -10.78 9.39
N LYS A 31 -13.47 -10.98 9.36
CA LYS A 31 -12.72 -11.56 10.48
C LYS A 31 -12.75 -10.66 11.73
N HIS A 32 -12.79 -9.35 11.55
CA HIS A 32 -12.96 -8.39 12.64
C HIS A 32 -14.38 -8.48 13.24
N ALA A 33 -15.41 -8.41 12.39
CA ALA A 33 -16.81 -8.39 12.78
C ALA A 33 -17.26 -9.71 13.45
N THR A 34 -16.71 -10.85 13.03
CA THR A 34 -16.95 -12.16 13.70
C THR A 34 -16.10 -12.34 14.97
N GLY A 35 -15.17 -11.42 15.25
CA GLY A 35 -14.21 -11.49 16.34
C GLY A 35 -13.16 -12.58 16.17
N GLU A 36 -13.04 -13.20 14.99
CA GLU A 36 -12.00 -14.19 14.72
C GLU A 36 -10.59 -13.60 14.81
N TRP A 37 -10.44 -12.32 14.48
CA TRP A 37 -9.18 -11.58 14.59
C TRP A 37 -9.26 -10.50 15.67
N ILE A 38 -8.22 -10.43 16.48
CA ILE A 38 -7.98 -9.36 17.47
C ILE A 38 -6.88 -8.48 16.91
N TYR A 39 -7.09 -7.17 16.93
CA TYR A 39 -6.21 -6.18 16.34
C TYR A 39 -5.55 -5.36 17.45
N ASP A 40 -4.22 -5.25 17.41
CA ASP A 40 -3.47 -4.30 18.21
C ASP A 40 -3.02 -3.15 17.30
N PHE A 41 -3.68 -2.00 17.43
CA PHE A 41 -3.42 -0.84 16.59
C PHE A 41 -2.10 -0.13 16.94
N ALA A 42 -1.61 -0.29 18.17
CA ALA A 42 -0.38 0.35 18.63
C ALA A 42 0.86 -0.38 18.12
N SER A 43 0.81 -1.71 17.99
CA SER A 43 1.90 -2.51 17.39
C SER A 43 1.66 -2.84 15.91
N GLY A 44 0.43 -2.69 15.43
CA GLY A 44 0.01 -3.14 14.10
C GLY A 44 -0.03 -4.67 13.99
N GLN A 45 -0.17 -5.42 15.08
CA GLN A 45 -0.27 -6.88 15.07
C GLN A 45 -1.73 -7.36 14.97
N ILE A 46 -1.91 -8.55 14.41
CA ILE A 46 -3.21 -9.19 14.28
C ILE A 46 -3.08 -10.62 14.81
N THR A 47 -3.89 -10.94 15.82
CA THR A 47 -3.91 -12.25 16.47
C THR A 47 -5.16 -13.00 16.06
N ASN A 48 -5.02 -14.27 15.68
CA ASN A 48 -6.15 -15.15 15.47
C ASN A 48 -6.69 -15.61 16.83
N ARG A 49 -7.91 -15.20 17.17
CA ARG A 49 -8.55 -15.50 18.48
C ARG A 49 -8.65 -17.00 18.74
N ARG A 50 -8.90 -17.81 17.71
CA ARG A 50 -9.08 -19.27 17.85
C ARG A 50 -7.76 -19.96 18.22
N THR A 51 -6.64 -19.53 17.64
CA THR A 51 -5.34 -20.18 17.87
C THR A 51 -4.47 -19.47 18.90
N GLY A 52 -4.81 -18.23 19.26
CA GLY A 52 -4.00 -17.36 20.12
C GLY A 52 -2.69 -16.88 19.47
N ARG A 53 -2.46 -17.19 18.19
CA ARG A 53 -1.21 -16.88 17.47
C ARG A 53 -1.38 -15.68 16.56
N LEU A 54 -0.27 -15.00 16.27
CA LEU A 54 -0.22 -13.99 15.22
C LEU A 54 -0.65 -14.58 13.87
N VAL A 55 -1.45 -13.83 13.13
CA VAL A 55 -1.78 -14.16 11.75
C VAL A 55 -0.49 -14.08 10.92
N PRO A 56 -0.14 -15.14 10.16
CA PRO A 56 1.18 -15.25 9.53
C PRO A 56 1.25 -14.43 8.22
N PHE A 57 1.27 -13.11 8.35
CA PHE A 57 1.56 -12.23 7.22
C PHE A 57 3.03 -12.38 6.79
N ARG A 58 3.25 -12.55 5.49
CA ARG A 58 4.58 -12.75 4.90
C ARG A 58 4.88 -11.66 3.89
N VAL A 59 6.15 -11.31 3.78
CA VAL A 59 6.63 -10.38 2.75
C VAL A 59 6.45 -11.03 1.38
N LYS A 60 5.80 -10.33 0.47
CA LYS A 60 5.67 -10.74 -0.94
C LYS A 60 6.67 -9.96 -1.82
N PRO A 61 6.90 -10.36 -3.08
CA PRO A 61 7.81 -9.65 -4.00
C PRO A 61 7.45 -8.17 -4.19
N ASN A 62 6.17 -7.81 -4.00
CA ASN A 62 5.70 -6.43 -4.02
C ASN A 62 6.09 -5.62 -2.76
N GLY A 63 6.83 -6.20 -1.81
CA GLY A 63 7.30 -5.59 -0.56
C GLY A 63 6.24 -5.43 0.53
N TYR A 64 5.01 -5.89 0.33
CA TYR A 64 3.95 -5.80 1.33
C TYR A 64 3.81 -7.10 2.14
N LEU A 65 3.34 -6.94 3.39
CA LEU A 65 2.95 -8.03 4.26
C LEU A 65 1.54 -8.52 3.87
N GLU A 66 1.45 -9.79 3.44
CA GLU A 66 0.21 -10.39 2.95
C GLU A 66 -0.03 -11.78 3.57
N ALA A 67 -1.30 -12.13 3.75
CA ALA A 67 -1.75 -13.44 4.20
C ALA A 67 -2.89 -13.97 3.33
N ASP A 68 -2.92 -15.28 3.18
CA ASP A 68 -4.05 -16.01 2.61
C ASP A 68 -5.02 -16.39 3.73
N VAL A 69 -6.29 -16.06 3.58
CA VAL A 69 -7.32 -16.38 4.57
C VAL A 69 -8.49 -17.08 3.92
N ILE A 70 -9.19 -17.92 4.67
CA ILE A 70 -10.43 -18.56 4.23
C ILE A 70 -11.61 -17.82 4.85
N VAL A 71 -12.50 -17.32 3.99
CA VAL A 71 -13.76 -16.69 4.36
C VAL A 71 -14.87 -17.37 3.58
N LYS A 72 -15.85 -17.93 4.30
CA LYS A 72 -16.99 -18.66 3.69
C LYS A 72 -16.57 -19.69 2.62
N GLY A 73 -15.48 -20.42 2.88
CA GLY A 73 -14.94 -21.44 1.97
C GLY A 73 -14.09 -20.92 0.80
N VAL A 74 -13.94 -19.60 0.65
CA VAL A 74 -13.14 -18.99 -0.42
C VAL A 74 -11.80 -18.51 0.15
N ARG A 75 -10.71 -18.82 -0.56
CA ARG A 75 -9.37 -18.29 -0.25
C ARG A 75 -9.25 -16.86 -0.78
N ILE A 76 -8.88 -15.93 0.08
CA ILE A 76 -8.76 -14.50 -0.22
C ILE A 76 -7.40 -13.98 0.25
N HIS A 77 -6.76 -13.14 -0.57
CA HIS A 77 -5.53 -12.44 -0.22
C HIS A 77 -5.82 -11.16 0.56
N VAL A 78 -5.15 -10.98 1.71
CA VAL A 78 -5.31 -9.82 2.59
C VAL A 78 -3.97 -9.14 2.81
N LYS A 79 -3.92 -7.83 2.61
CA LYS A 79 -2.77 -6.98 2.94
C LYS A 79 -2.88 -6.51 4.39
N LYS A 80 -1.79 -6.61 5.16
CA LYS A 80 -1.77 -6.30 6.59
C LYS A 80 -2.17 -4.87 6.91
N HIS A 81 -1.56 -3.88 6.24
CA HIS A 81 -1.86 -2.46 6.46
C HIS A 81 -3.33 -2.11 6.17
N ARG A 82 -3.92 -2.68 5.10
CA ARG A 82 -5.35 -2.50 4.80
C ARG A 82 -6.23 -3.14 5.87
N ALA A 83 -5.88 -4.33 6.34
CA ALA A 83 -6.63 -4.99 7.41
C ALA A 83 -6.66 -4.16 8.70
N ILE A 84 -5.52 -3.57 9.11
CA ILE A 84 -5.44 -2.63 10.24
C ILE A 84 -6.36 -1.42 10.00
N TRP A 85 -6.26 -0.79 8.82
CA TRP A 85 -7.06 0.39 8.49
C TRP A 85 -8.56 0.12 8.51
N VAL A 86 -9.00 -0.97 7.89
CA VAL A 86 -10.40 -1.40 7.81
C VAL A 86 -10.96 -1.75 9.19
N ALA A 87 -10.16 -2.37 10.06
CA ALA A 87 -10.60 -2.67 11.42
C ALA A 87 -10.80 -1.39 12.26
N ALA A 88 -9.98 -0.36 12.03
CA ALA A 88 -10.08 0.91 12.76
C ALA A 88 -11.20 1.83 12.24
N HIS A 89 -11.42 1.87 10.92
CA HIS A 89 -12.30 2.86 10.28
C HIS A 89 -13.56 2.27 9.62
N GLY A 90 -13.64 0.94 9.53
CA GLY A 90 -14.75 0.23 8.89
C GLY A 90 -14.51 -0.10 7.41
N ILE A 91 -15.40 -0.92 6.85
CA ILE A 91 -15.26 -1.50 5.51
C ILE A 91 -15.40 -0.49 4.36
N LEU A 92 -16.12 0.60 4.59
CA LEU A 92 -16.33 1.66 3.59
C LEU A 92 -15.27 2.77 3.68
N ALA A 93 -14.28 2.64 4.58
CA ALA A 93 -13.25 3.65 4.78
C ALA A 93 -12.20 3.71 3.66
N ILE A 94 -12.24 2.78 2.71
CA ILE A 94 -11.39 2.80 1.51
C ILE A 94 -12.32 2.80 0.28
N PRO A 95 -12.79 3.97 -0.15
CA PRO A 95 -13.64 4.10 -1.33
C PRO A 95 -12.92 3.63 -2.60
N VAL A 96 -13.51 2.67 -3.30
CA VAL A 96 -12.95 2.10 -4.54
C VAL A 96 -13.05 3.07 -5.73
N ASP A 97 -14.08 3.91 -5.74
CA ASP A 97 -14.38 4.93 -6.75
C ASP A 97 -13.36 6.08 -6.80
N TYR A 98 -12.71 6.39 -5.67
CA TYR A 98 -11.68 7.44 -5.61
C TYR A 98 -10.24 6.93 -5.75
N ALA A 99 -10.07 5.63 -6.03
CA ALA A 99 -8.77 4.95 -6.15
C ALA A 99 -7.83 5.24 -4.96
N LEU A 100 -8.38 5.41 -3.75
CA LEU A 100 -7.60 5.73 -2.56
C LEU A 100 -6.80 4.51 -2.08
N GLU A 101 -5.58 4.76 -1.61
CA GLU A 101 -4.67 3.73 -1.12
C GLU A 101 -4.27 4.02 0.33
N VAL A 102 -4.10 2.94 1.09
CA VAL A 102 -3.57 3.03 2.46
C VAL A 102 -2.04 2.99 2.37
N ASP A 103 -1.41 4.12 2.64
CA ASP A 103 0.03 4.35 2.57
C ASP A 103 0.69 4.38 3.95
N HIS A 104 2.00 4.12 3.98
CA HIS A 104 2.81 4.18 5.21
C HIS A 104 3.51 5.54 5.26
N ILE A 105 3.26 6.32 6.30
CA ILE A 105 3.81 7.68 6.48
C ILE A 105 5.34 7.66 6.48
N ASN A 106 5.95 6.70 7.19
CA ASN A 106 7.40 6.53 7.24
C ASN A 106 8.00 5.70 6.09
N HIS A 107 7.19 5.32 5.09
CA HIS A 107 7.59 4.46 3.96
C HIS A 107 8.10 3.06 4.31
N ASN A 108 8.04 2.66 5.59
CA ASN A 108 8.37 1.32 6.03
C ASN A 108 7.13 0.42 5.97
N ARG A 109 7.08 -0.47 4.97
CA ARG A 109 5.95 -1.38 4.71
C ARG A 109 5.75 -2.46 5.79
N PHE A 110 6.70 -2.60 6.72
CA PHE A 110 6.58 -3.51 7.86
C PHE A 110 5.94 -2.85 9.08
N ASP A 111 5.98 -1.51 9.13
CA ASP A 111 5.42 -0.72 10.22
C ASP A 111 3.93 -0.44 9.98
N CYS A 112 3.10 -1.44 10.29
CA CYS A 112 1.65 -1.35 10.12
C CYS A 112 0.92 -0.78 11.35
N ARG A 113 1.60 -0.02 12.23
CA ARG A 113 0.93 0.69 13.34
C ARG A 113 -0.09 1.67 12.76
N LEU A 114 -1.26 1.79 13.39
CA LEU A 114 -2.34 2.62 12.84
C LEU A 114 -1.91 4.09 12.69
N GLU A 115 -1.15 4.61 13.65
CA GLU A 115 -0.57 5.96 13.62
C GLU A 115 0.39 6.23 12.44
N ASN A 116 0.95 5.17 11.85
CA ASN A 116 1.86 5.24 10.71
C ASN A 116 1.13 5.04 9.36
N LEU A 117 -0.19 4.85 9.37
CA LEU A 117 -0.98 4.66 8.16
C LEU A 117 -1.77 5.93 7.82
N ARG A 118 -1.98 6.16 6.53
CA ARG A 118 -2.85 7.23 6.02
C ARG A 118 -3.56 6.80 4.74
N LEU A 119 -4.73 7.38 4.50
CA LEU A 119 -5.43 7.24 3.22
C LEU A 119 -4.97 8.35 2.28
N VAL A 120 -4.46 8.00 1.10
CA VAL A 120 -3.92 8.97 0.13
C VAL A 120 -4.44 8.69 -1.27
N ARG A 121 -4.50 9.74 -2.09
CA ARG A 121 -4.64 9.58 -3.53
C ARG A 121 -3.33 9.04 -4.12
N PRO A 122 -3.37 8.23 -5.20
CA PRO A 122 -2.16 7.73 -5.85
C PRO A 122 -1.22 8.86 -6.30
N GLU A 123 -1.79 10.02 -6.66
CA GLU A 123 -1.04 11.22 -7.05
C GLU A 123 -0.23 11.82 -5.89
N GLU A 124 -0.79 11.81 -4.68
CA GLU A 124 -0.15 12.30 -3.45
C GLU A 124 0.93 11.31 -3.00
N ASN A 125 0.65 10.00 -3.08
CA ASN A 125 1.64 8.96 -2.80
C ASN A 125 2.86 9.07 -3.72
N ARG A 126 2.63 9.38 -5.01
CA ARG A 126 3.73 9.58 -5.98
C ARG A 126 4.64 10.75 -5.62
N LYS A 127 4.11 11.82 -5.01
CA LYS A 127 4.90 12.98 -4.55
C LYS A 127 5.80 12.62 -3.36
N ASN A 128 5.42 11.62 -2.56
CA ASN A 128 6.18 11.16 -1.39
C ASN A 128 7.20 10.06 -1.71
N ARG A 129 7.52 9.80 -2.98
CA ARG A 129 8.62 8.88 -3.32
C ARG A 129 9.92 9.52 -2.83
N VAL A 130 10.61 8.84 -1.91
CA VAL A 130 11.94 9.22 -1.42
C VAL A 130 12.83 9.59 -2.61
N ARG A 131 13.35 10.82 -2.57
CA ARG A 131 14.35 11.28 -3.54
C ARG A 131 15.60 10.45 -3.34
N PHE A 132 15.97 9.70 -4.37
CA PHE A 132 17.18 8.88 -4.37
C PHE A 132 18.44 9.75 -4.57
N PHE A 133 18.27 10.90 -5.23
CA PHE A 133 19.31 11.88 -5.48
C PHE A 133 18.90 13.23 -4.90
N ASP A 134 19.86 13.97 -4.40
CA ASP A 134 19.70 15.39 -4.11
C ASP A 134 19.76 16.23 -5.39
N ASP A 135 19.49 17.53 -5.28
CA ASP A 135 19.48 18.43 -6.44
C ASP A 135 20.87 18.51 -7.13
N PRO A 136 22.01 18.59 -6.41
CA PRO A 136 23.33 18.55 -7.03
C PRO A 136 23.59 17.30 -7.88
N ALA A 137 23.28 16.10 -7.36
CA ALA A 137 23.48 14.87 -8.12
C ALA A 137 22.59 14.81 -9.37
N VAL A 138 21.35 15.32 -9.29
CA VAL A 138 20.46 15.42 -10.45
C VAL A 138 21.01 16.37 -11.51
N ARG A 139 21.53 17.54 -11.11
CA ARG A 139 22.17 18.49 -12.04
C ARG A 139 23.37 17.85 -12.73
N GLU A 140 24.21 17.16 -11.98
CA GLU A 140 25.40 16.51 -12.53
C GLU A 140 25.04 15.42 -13.57
N ILE A 141 24.04 14.58 -13.27
CA ILE A 141 23.55 13.58 -14.22
C ILE A 141 23.08 14.24 -15.53
N ARG A 142 22.34 15.35 -15.44
CA ARG A 142 21.83 16.07 -16.63
C ARG A 142 22.95 16.77 -17.40
N ARG A 143 23.88 17.41 -16.68
CA ARG A 143 25.05 18.10 -17.25
C ARG A 143 25.92 17.13 -18.03
N ARG A 144 26.33 16.01 -17.44
CA ARG A 144 27.15 14.98 -18.11
C ARG A 144 26.48 14.36 -19.32
N HIS A 145 25.17 14.13 -19.27
CA HIS A 145 24.47 13.66 -20.46
C HIS A 145 24.45 14.70 -21.59
N ARG A 146 24.24 15.99 -21.26
CA ARG A 146 24.10 17.08 -22.23
C ARG A 146 25.45 17.53 -22.82
N GLU A 147 26.46 17.71 -21.97
CA GLU A 147 27.74 18.33 -22.33
C GLU A 147 28.79 17.28 -22.70
N GLU A 148 28.84 16.17 -21.97
CA GLU A 148 29.85 15.12 -22.16
C GLU A 148 29.31 13.96 -23.03
N SER A 149 28.06 14.04 -23.50
CA SER A 149 27.39 12.97 -24.24
C SER A 149 27.41 11.61 -23.52
N ALA A 150 27.51 11.62 -22.19
CA ALA A 150 27.59 10.41 -21.38
C ALA A 150 26.34 9.55 -21.60
N SER A 151 26.55 8.25 -21.85
CA SER A 151 25.44 7.34 -22.12
C SER A 151 24.61 7.06 -20.86
N PHE A 152 23.33 6.69 -21.00
CA PHE A 152 22.52 6.31 -19.85
C PHE A 152 23.09 5.11 -19.08
N THR A 153 23.78 4.21 -19.76
CA THR A 153 24.40 3.01 -19.17
C THR A 153 25.63 3.37 -18.35
N GLU A 154 26.43 4.32 -18.83
CA GLU A 154 27.62 4.82 -18.13
C GLU A 154 27.23 5.55 -16.84
N LEU A 155 26.32 6.53 -16.94
CA LEU A 155 25.78 7.25 -15.78
C LEU A 155 25.10 6.29 -14.79
N ALA A 156 24.39 5.27 -15.27
CA ALA A 156 23.78 4.27 -14.41
C ALA A 156 24.80 3.48 -13.59
N ARG A 157 25.91 3.08 -14.23
CA ARG A 157 27.00 2.36 -13.57
C ARG A 157 27.67 3.23 -12.51
N GLU A 158 27.96 4.48 -12.83
CA GLU A 158 28.65 5.40 -11.91
C GLU A 158 27.79 5.79 -10.71
N PHE A 159 26.51 6.10 -10.92
CA PHE A 159 25.58 6.47 -9.86
C PHE A 159 24.92 5.27 -9.17
N GLY A 160 25.31 4.04 -9.52
CA GLY A 160 24.83 2.81 -8.87
C GLY A 160 23.34 2.55 -9.03
N VAL A 161 22.73 2.97 -10.14
CA VAL A 161 21.30 2.84 -10.42
C VAL A 161 21.03 2.13 -11.74
N CYS A 162 19.78 1.73 -12.00
CA CYS A 162 19.43 1.20 -13.31
C CYS A 162 19.32 2.31 -14.38
N HIS A 163 19.61 2.00 -15.64
CA HIS A 163 19.54 2.96 -16.75
C HIS A 163 18.17 3.64 -16.89
N THR A 164 17.08 2.97 -16.46
CA THR A 164 15.73 3.57 -16.47
C THR A 164 15.59 4.72 -15.47
N THR A 165 16.33 4.69 -14.36
CA THR A 165 16.38 5.80 -13.39
C THR A 165 17.05 7.01 -14.02
N ILE A 166 18.22 6.82 -14.66
CA ILE A 166 18.92 7.89 -15.39
C ILE A 166 18.04 8.46 -16.50
N SER A 167 17.42 7.60 -17.31
CA SER A 167 16.55 8.04 -18.41
C SER A 167 15.38 8.90 -17.92
N ARG A 168 14.77 8.54 -16.79
CA ARG A 168 13.68 9.33 -16.17
C ARG A 168 14.16 10.68 -15.64
N ILE A 169 15.37 10.75 -15.08
CA ILE A 169 15.99 12.00 -14.59
C ILE A 169 16.30 12.94 -15.76
N VAL A 170 16.95 12.43 -16.81
CA VAL A 170 17.30 13.19 -18.02
C VAL A 170 16.06 13.68 -18.75
N LYS A 171 15.04 12.82 -18.94
CA LYS A 171 13.78 13.17 -19.60
C LYS A 171 12.83 14.00 -18.74
N ARG A 172 13.26 14.43 -17.54
CA ARG A 172 12.44 15.19 -16.58
C ARG A 172 11.08 14.52 -16.26
N LEU A 173 11.05 13.19 -16.24
CA LEU A 173 9.90 12.43 -15.75
C LEU A 173 9.89 12.36 -14.21
N THR A 174 11.06 12.58 -13.60
CA THR A 174 11.31 12.71 -12.16
C THR A 174 12.19 13.94 -11.91
N TYR A 175 12.15 14.54 -10.70
CA TYR A 175 12.93 15.73 -10.33
C TYR A 175 12.67 16.96 -11.23
N LYS A 176 11.40 17.22 -11.54
CA LYS A 176 10.97 18.27 -12.51
C LYS A 176 11.32 19.69 -12.06
N GLU A 177 11.31 19.86 -10.74
CA GLU A 177 11.57 21.08 -9.99
C GLU A 177 13.05 21.49 -9.98
N VAL A 178 13.97 20.56 -10.26
CA VAL A 178 15.40 20.85 -10.28
C VAL A 178 15.74 21.59 -11.57
N SER A 179 16.22 22.82 -11.48
CA SER A 179 16.74 23.57 -12.63
C SER A 179 18.16 23.11 -12.98
N ASP A 180 18.55 23.35 -14.23
CA ASP A 180 19.88 22.97 -14.74
C ASP A 180 20.90 24.11 -14.54
N ASP A 181 20.58 25.10 -13.69
CA ASP A 181 21.42 26.28 -13.40
C ASP A 181 22.58 25.96 -12.44
#